data_AF-A0A376KU44-F1
#
_entry.id   AF-A0A376KU44-F1
#
_cell.length_a   1.000
_cell.length_b   1.000
_cell.length_c   1.000
_cell.angle_alpha   90.00
_cell.angle_beta   90.00
_cell.angle_gamma   90.00
#
_symmetry.space_group_name_H-M   'P 1'
#
loop_
_entity.id
_entity.type
_entity.pdbx_description
1 polymer ?
#
loop_
_entity_poly.entity_id
_entity_poly.type
_entity_poly.pdbx_seq_one_letter_code
_entity_poly.pdbx_strand_id
1 'polypeptide(L)'
;MYLLLCFNDRAISYRVHQGYDHRGVALSAGVQRMVRSDLASSGVMFSIDTESGFDQVVFITSAWGLGEMVVQGAVNPDEFYVHKPTLAANRPAIVRRTMGVEKNPHGLRADPGARQAG
;
A
#
# COMPACT_ATOMS: atom_id res chain seq x y z
N MET A 1 -5.94 8.21 30.34
CA MET A 1 -6.17 7.13 29.35
C MET A 1 -4.81 6.55 28.98
N TYR A 2 -4.42 5.41 29.54
CA TYR A 2 -3.16 4.74 29.20
C TYR A 2 -3.42 3.75 28.07
N LEU A 3 -2.88 4.03 26.87
CA LEU A 3 -2.92 3.10 25.76
C LEU A 3 -1.85 2.01 25.99
N LEU A 4 -2.31 0.80 26.30
CA LEU A 4 -1.46 -0.36 26.62
C LEU A 4 -0.58 -0.84 25.46
N LEU A 5 -0.90 -0.47 24.21
CA LEU A 5 -0.10 -0.84 23.02
C LEU A 5 1.36 -0.39 23.14
N CYS A 6 1.62 0.76 23.76
CA CYS A 6 2.96 1.26 24.03
C CYS A 6 3.73 0.46 25.09
N PHE A 7 3.16 -0.57 25.70
CA PHE A 7 3.81 -1.40 26.73
C PHE A 7 3.93 -2.87 26.33
N ASN A 8 3.68 -3.22 25.05
CA ASN A 8 3.99 -4.54 24.54
C ASN A 8 5.52 -4.74 24.46
N ASP A 9 5.99 -5.98 24.62
CA ASP A 9 7.40 -6.37 24.63
C ASP A 9 8.18 -5.82 23.42
N ARG A 10 7.57 -5.85 22.22
CA ARG A 10 8.18 -5.28 21.00
C ARG A 10 8.44 -3.78 21.13
N ALA A 11 7.50 -3.03 21.70
CA ALA A 11 7.62 -1.59 21.90
C ALA A 11 8.60 -1.24 23.03
N ILE A 12 8.70 -2.07 24.08
CA ILE A 12 9.70 -1.91 25.15
C ILE A 12 11.10 -2.18 24.61
N SER A 13 11.31 -3.31 23.94
CA SER A 13 12.60 -3.69 23.35
C SER A 13 13.10 -2.63 22.36
N TYR A 14 12.26 -2.16 21.44
CA TYR A 14 12.63 -1.10 20.49
C TYR A 14 13.11 0.17 21.19
N ARG A 15 12.43 0.60 22.26
CA ARG A 15 12.84 1.80 23.03
C ARG A 15 14.16 1.60 23.75
N VAL A 16 14.39 0.44 24.37
CA VAL A 16 15.68 0.13 25.00
C VAL A 16 16.79 0.17 23.96
N HIS A 17 16.59 -0.45 22.79
CA HIS A 17 17.59 -0.46 21.72
C HIS A 17 17.89 0.92 21.13
N GLN A 18 16.90 1.81 21.05
CA GLN A 18 17.07 3.18 20.56
C GLN A 18 17.46 4.19 21.67
N GLY A 19 17.55 3.77 22.93
CA GLY A 19 17.91 4.62 24.07
C GLY A 19 16.83 5.62 24.50
N TYR A 20 15.55 5.37 24.19
CA TYR A 20 14.45 6.25 24.58
C TYR A 20 13.99 6.01 26.03
N ASP A 21 13.75 7.10 26.78
CA ASP A 21 13.20 7.02 28.14
C ASP A 21 11.77 6.44 28.14
N HIS A 22 11.54 5.48 29.03
CA HIS A 22 10.27 4.77 29.15
C HIS A 22 9.13 5.65 29.69
N ARG A 23 9.45 6.75 30.40
CA ARG A 23 8.46 7.60 31.08
C ARG A 23 7.96 8.79 30.25
N GLY A 24 8.57 9.06 29.08
CA GLY A 24 8.27 10.22 28.24
C GLY A 24 7.45 9.95 26.97
N VAL A 25 6.96 8.71 26.77
CA VAL A 25 6.28 8.34 25.52
C VAL A 25 4.76 8.40 25.70
N ALA A 26 4.11 9.32 24.97
CA ALA A 26 2.66 9.40 24.85
C ALA A 26 2.20 8.81 23.50
N LEU A 27 1.07 8.13 23.51
CA LEU A 27 0.40 7.64 22.30
C LEU A 27 -0.86 8.45 22.05
N SER A 28 -1.08 8.82 20.78
CA SER A 28 -2.37 9.36 20.32
C SER A 28 -3.08 8.31 19.48
N ALA A 29 -4.40 8.22 19.63
CA ALA A 29 -5.24 7.34 18.83
C ALA A 29 -6.00 8.17 17.78
N GLY A 30 -5.72 7.92 16.50
CA GLY A 30 -6.48 8.49 15.39
C GLY A 30 -7.76 7.69 15.15
N VAL A 31 -8.92 8.34 15.18
CA VAL A 31 -10.19 7.74 14.79
C VAL A 31 -10.52 8.18 13.37
N GLN A 32 -10.51 7.24 12.43
CA GLN A 32 -10.82 7.49 11.02
C GLN A 32 -12.08 6.73 10.62
N ARG A 33 -12.88 7.33 9.74
CA ARG A 33 -14.06 6.66 9.17
C ARG A 33 -13.60 5.59 8.19
N MET A 34 -14.12 4.37 8.34
CA MET A 34 -13.86 3.27 7.41
C MET A 34 -14.42 3.57 6.02
N VAL A 35 -13.61 3.33 4.99
CA VAL A 35 -14.02 3.38 3.58
C VAL A 35 -14.49 1.98 3.16
N ARG A 36 -15.54 1.90 2.32
CA ARG A 36 -16.13 0.64 1.83
C ARG A 36 -15.27 -0.05 0.75
N SER A 37 -14.00 -0.30 1.05
CA SER A 37 -13.12 -1.06 0.16
C SER A 37 -13.40 -2.56 0.17
N ASP A 38 -14.25 -3.04 1.09
CA ASP A 38 -14.80 -4.40 1.08
C ASP A 38 -15.60 -4.72 -0.20
N LEU A 39 -16.16 -3.70 -0.86
CA LEU A 39 -16.88 -3.82 -2.13
C LEU A 39 -16.03 -3.43 -3.35
N ALA A 40 -14.76 -3.07 -3.14
CA ALA A 40 -13.89 -2.50 -4.17
C ALA A 40 -12.43 -2.97 -3.96
N SER A 41 -11.48 -2.17 -4.42
CA SER A 41 -10.05 -2.39 -4.18
C SER A 41 -9.47 -1.37 -3.22
N SER A 42 -8.33 -1.73 -2.65
CA SER A 42 -7.46 -0.89 -1.84
C SER A 42 -6.00 -1.29 -2.05
N GLY A 43 -5.06 -0.50 -1.54
CA GLY A 43 -3.66 -0.77 -1.78
C GLY A 43 -2.72 0.30 -1.22
N VAL A 44 -1.46 0.22 -1.64
CA VAL A 44 -0.38 1.11 -1.17
C VAL A 44 0.25 1.78 -2.37
N MET A 45 0.74 3.01 -2.18
CA MET A 45 1.46 3.75 -3.20
C MET A 45 2.75 4.31 -2.63
N PHE A 46 3.82 4.19 -3.41
CA PHE A 46 5.11 4.83 -3.18
C PHE A 46 5.39 5.82 -4.30
N SER A 47 5.78 7.05 -3.94
CA SER A 47 6.11 8.10 -4.91
C SER A 47 7.49 7.94 -5.56
N ILE A 48 8.16 6.82 -5.32
CA ILE A 48 9.51 6.48 -5.78
C ILE A 48 9.55 4.96 -5.94
N ASP A 49 10.37 4.46 -6.86
CA ASP A 49 10.69 3.04 -6.88
C ASP A 49 11.54 2.67 -5.66
N THR A 50 11.00 1.85 -4.76
CA THR A 50 11.67 1.47 -3.51
C THR A 50 12.84 0.51 -3.73
N GLU A 51 12.91 -0.17 -4.87
CA GLU A 51 14.02 -1.10 -5.18
C GLU A 51 15.24 -0.37 -5.73
N SER A 52 15.04 0.52 -6.72
CA SER A 52 16.13 1.24 -7.38
C SER A 52 16.38 2.66 -6.86
N GLY A 53 15.41 3.26 -6.17
CA GLY A 53 15.45 4.68 -5.81
C GLY A 53 15.13 5.63 -6.97
N PHE A 54 14.64 5.13 -8.11
CA PHE A 54 14.26 5.99 -9.24
C PHE A 54 13.01 6.81 -8.93
N ASP A 55 13.15 8.13 -8.86
CA ASP A 55 12.12 9.06 -8.38
C ASP A 55 11.13 9.52 -9.47
N GLN A 56 11.33 9.14 -10.72
CA GLN A 56 10.43 9.53 -11.82
C GLN A 56 9.26 8.56 -12.00
N VAL A 57 9.14 7.54 -11.14
CA VAL A 57 8.03 6.60 -11.16
C VAL A 57 7.27 6.59 -9.84
N VAL A 58 5.96 6.35 -9.93
CA VAL A 58 5.10 6.03 -8.81
C VAL A 58 4.81 4.55 -8.87
N PHE A 59 5.08 3.82 -7.79
CA PHE A 59 4.76 2.42 -7.65
C PHE A 59 3.44 2.28 -6.89
N ILE A 60 2.46 1.61 -7.48
CA ILE A 60 1.12 1.40 -6.90
C ILE A 60 0.87 -0.09 -6.84
N THR A 61 0.47 -0.57 -5.66
CA THR A 61 -0.08 -1.91 -5.49
C THR A 61 -1.57 -1.84 -5.20
N SER A 62 -2.35 -2.81 -5.65
CA SER A 62 -3.78 -2.89 -5.33
C SER A 62 -4.29 -4.33 -5.22
N ALA A 63 -5.15 -4.60 -4.24
CA ALA A 63 -5.89 -5.84 -4.11
C ALA A 63 -7.36 -5.56 -3.78
N TRP A 64 -8.22 -6.56 -3.97
CA TRP A 64 -9.64 -6.46 -3.57
C TRP A 64 -9.77 -6.54 -2.05
N GLY A 65 -10.72 -5.78 -1.48
CA GLY A 65 -11.00 -5.80 -0.04
C GLY A 65 -10.23 -4.74 0.76
N LEU A 66 -9.94 -5.04 2.03
CA LEU A 66 -9.31 -4.12 2.97
C LEU A 66 -7.80 -4.01 2.75
N GLY A 67 -7.28 -2.79 2.78
CA GLY A 67 -5.87 -2.51 2.44
C GLY A 67 -4.88 -3.09 3.42
N GLU A 68 -5.34 -3.45 4.62
CA GLU A 68 -4.57 -4.17 5.62
C GLU A 68 -3.97 -5.46 5.06
N MET A 69 -4.71 -6.19 4.22
CA MET A 69 -4.23 -7.44 3.62
C MET A 69 -2.98 -7.23 2.76
N VAL A 70 -2.93 -6.12 2.02
CA VAL A 70 -1.78 -5.71 1.21
C VAL A 70 -0.60 -5.34 2.11
N VAL A 71 -0.84 -4.57 3.18
CA VAL A 71 0.20 -4.11 4.10
C VAL A 71 0.82 -5.26 4.89
N GLN A 72 0.04 -6.29 5.23
CA GLN A 72 0.52 -7.49 5.90
C GLN A 72 1.25 -8.46 4.96
N GLY A 73 1.25 -8.21 3.64
CA GLY A 73 1.81 -9.15 2.65
C GLY A 73 1.04 -10.47 2.55
N ALA A 74 -0.23 -10.48 2.99
CA ALA A 74 -1.06 -11.68 3.04
C ALA A 74 -1.65 -12.05 1.67
N VAL A 75 -1.54 -11.16 0.68
CA VAL A 75 -2.11 -11.29 -0.66
C VAL A 75 -1.07 -10.95 -1.72
N ASN A 76 -1.29 -11.42 -2.95
CA ASN A 76 -0.48 -11.05 -4.11
C ASN A 76 -1.22 -9.95 -4.91
N PRO A 77 -0.89 -8.67 -4.73
CA PRO A 77 -1.61 -7.56 -5.34
C PRO A 77 -1.27 -7.38 -6.82
N ASP A 78 -2.12 -6.64 -7.53
CA ASP A 78 -1.73 -6.02 -8.80
C ASP A 78 -0.67 -4.95 -8.56
N GLU A 79 0.26 -4.79 -9.49
CA GLU A 79 1.37 -3.84 -9.44
C GLU A 79 1.38 -2.94 -10.66
N PHE A 80 1.57 -1.64 -10.46
CA PHE A 80 1.63 -0.63 -11.51
C PHE A 80 2.81 0.31 -11.28
N TYR A 81 3.57 0.57 -12.35
CA TYR A 81 4.60 1.60 -12.38
C TYR A 81 4.16 2.72 -13.30
N VAL A 82 3.99 3.92 -12.75
CA VAL A 82 3.50 5.10 -13.46
C VAL A 82 4.61 6.14 -13.58
N HIS A 83 4.99 6.48 -14.82
CA HIS A 83 6.03 7.48 -15.08
C HIS A 83 5.50 8.91 -14.98
N LYS A 84 6.03 9.67 -14.03
CA LYS A 84 5.55 11.03 -13.69
C LYS A 84 5.65 12.02 -14.86
N PRO A 85 6.77 12.12 -15.61
CA PRO A 85 6.85 13.04 -16.75
C PRO A 85 5.81 12.75 -17.84
N THR A 86 5.56 11.48 -18.14
CA THR A 86 4.58 11.09 -19.16
C THR A 86 3.16 11.37 -18.69
N LEU A 87 2.88 11.14 -17.40
CA LEU A 87 1.60 11.49 -16.77
C LEU A 87 1.35 13.00 -16.83
N ALA A 88 2.35 13.82 -16.47
CA ALA A 88 2.25 15.29 -16.53
C ALA A 88 2.03 15.80 -17.97
N ALA A 89 2.56 15.08 -18.96
CA ALA A 89 2.37 15.37 -20.39
C ALA A 89 1.05 14.83 -20.97
N ASN A 90 0.12 14.30 -20.14
CA ASN A 90 -1.13 13.65 -20.57
C ASN A 90 -0.92 12.53 -21.60
N ARG A 91 0.16 11.77 -21.46
CA ARG A 91 0.50 10.62 -22.32
C ARG A 91 0.32 9.31 -21.54
N PRO A 92 0.20 8.16 -22.22
CA PRO A 92 0.16 6.85 -21.55
C PRO A 92 1.37 6.67 -20.62
N ALA A 93 1.11 6.59 -19.32
CA ALA A 93 2.15 6.69 -18.29
C ALA A 93 2.45 5.37 -17.57
N ILE A 94 1.66 4.31 -17.80
CA ILE A 94 1.90 3.00 -17.20
C ILE A 94 3.04 2.32 -17.97
N VAL A 95 4.19 2.18 -17.32
CA VAL A 95 5.40 1.57 -17.91
C VAL A 95 5.44 0.07 -17.66
N ARG A 96 4.95 -0.37 -16.49
CA ARG A 96 4.89 -1.78 -16.12
C ARG A 96 3.58 -2.06 -15.41
N ARG A 97 3.02 -3.22 -15.70
CA ARG A 97 1.83 -3.75 -15.05
C ARG A 97 1.99 -5.24 -14.81
N THR A 98 1.82 -5.66 -13.57
CA THR A 98 1.76 -7.08 -13.17
C THR A 98 0.41 -7.31 -12.51
N MET A 99 -0.26 -8.42 -12.86
CA MET A 99 -1.53 -8.77 -12.24
C MET A 99 -1.32 -9.80 -11.13
N GLY A 100 -1.90 -9.53 -9.97
CA GLY A 100 -1.97 -10.45 -8.86
C GLY A 100 -2.84 -11.67 -9.16
N VAL A 101 -2.72 -12.70 -8.33
CA VAL A 101 -3.41 -13.99 -8.53
C VAL A 101 -4.78 -14.02 -7.84
N GLU A 102 -5.14 -12.98 -7.08
CA GLU A 102 -6.35 -12.97 -6.27
C GLU A 102 -7.62 -12.68 -7.09
N LYS A 103 -8.62 -13.53 -6.92
CA LYS A 103 -9.92 -13.40 -7.59
C LYS A 103 -10.82 -12.45 -6.82
N ASN A 104 -11.46 -11.52 -7.52
CA ASN A 104 -12.61 -10.81 -6.98
C ASN A 104 -13.67 -11.83 -6.47
N PRO A 105 -14.23 -11.69 -5.26
CA PRO A 105 -15.33 -12.54 -4.78
C PRO A 105 -16.56 -12.56 -5.71
N HIS A 106 -16.69 -11.61 -6.63
CA HIS A 106 -17.76 -11.54 -7.64
C HIS A 106 -17.40 -12.10 -9.02
N GLY A 107 -16.25 -12.77 -9.19
CA GLY A 107 -15.94 -13.56 -10.40
C GLY A 107 -15.66 -12.77 -11.68
N LEU A 108 -15.72 -11.45 -11.67
CA LEU A 108 -15.38 -10.61 -12.83
C LEU A 108 -13.87 -10.34 -12.86
N ARG A 109 -13.18 -11.03 -13.77
CA ARG A 109 -11.81 -10.70 -14.17
C ARG A 109 -11.91 -9.61 -15.24
N ALA A 110 -11.66 -8.35 -14.88
CA ALA A 110 -11.36 -7.36 -15.91
C ALA A 110 -9.93 -7.66 -16.37
N ASP A 111 -9.81 -8.26 -17.56
CA ASP A 111 -8.56 -8.27 -18.32
C ASP A 111 -8.55 -7.02 -19.22
N PRO A 112 -7.82 -5.95 -18.86
CA PRO A 112 -7.66 -4.79 -19.72
C PRO A 112 -6.54 -4.95 -20.75
N GLY A 113 -5.91 -6.12 -20.87
CA GLY A 113 -4.92 -6.42 -21.92
C GLY A 113 -5.50 -6.61 -23.32
N ALA A 114 -6.83 -6.68 -23.47
CA ALA A 114 -7.45 -7.01 -24.76
C ALA A 114 -7.62 -5.84 -25.75
N ARG A 115 -7.19 -4.60 -25.44
CA ARG A 115 -7.33 -3.46 -26.37
C ARG A 115 -6.17 -2.46 -26.30
N GLN A 116 -5.06 -2.81 -26.95
CA GLN A 116 -4.21 -1.89 -27.74
C GLN A 116 -3.07 -2.68 -28.40
N ALA A 117 -3.41 -3.40 -29.47
CA ALA A 117 -2.49 -3.76 -30.54
C ALA A 117 -3.31 -3.66 -31.84
N GLY A 118 -3.25 -2.49 -32.46
CA GLY A 118 -3.88 -2.13 -33.72
C GLY A 118 -3.16 -0.92 -34.27
#